data_AF-A0A833LGV3-F1
#
_entry.id   AF-A0A833LGV3-F1
#
_cell.length_a   1.000
_cell.length_b   1.000
_cell.length_c   1.000
_cell.angle_alpha   90.00
_cell.angle_beta   90.00
_cell.angle_gamma   90.00
#
_symmetry.space_group_name_H-M   'P 1'
#
loop_
_entity.id
_entity.type
_entity.pdbx_description
1 polymer ?
#
loop_
_entity_poly.entity_id
_entity_poly.type
_entity_poly.pdbx_seq_one_letter_code
_entity_poly.pdbx_strand_id
1 'polypeptide(L)'
;LTSLIAGLATTPFGAFHFQRIAPLTLLANLAAMPAVGLVVMPMALLAVVLMPFGLEPLPLAVMSRGLDWMMAVAAATADWSEGVGAVRMAPASALLLVVAGFLWLTLWRERWRLAGIVPILLAVPVALLAPRPDILVDESGEAVAVRADDGRYRFVGVKGHRFEVENWLRADGDPRRTAADSEEGVRCDQLGCVATTGDGGVLVAVARNPAAFADDCRLAAVVVSRYRAPDGCASDATVVDKAALAAGGAHALYRLPAGDGEKPRYRVETAYPASRRPFMPPVAGAGNQ
;
A
#
# COMPACT_ATOMS: atom_id res chain seq x y z
N LEU A 1 -11.93 -15.56 -24.52
CA LEU A 1 -12.87 -15.77 -23.40
C LEU A 1 -12.16 -16.29 -22.14
N THR A 2 -11.36 -17.36 -22.24
CA THR A 2 -10.59 -17.94 -21.11
C THR A 2 -9.65 -16.93 -20.45
N SER A 3 -8.85 -16.18 -21.21
CA SER A 3 -7.96 -15.14 -20.65
C SER A 3 -8.70 -14.01 -19.95
N LEU A 4 -9.92 -13.66 -20.42
CA LEU A 4 -10.75 -12.65 -19.77
C LEU A 4 -11.27 -13.16 -18.42
N ILE A 5 -11.77 -14.39 -18.38
CA ILE A 5 -12.27 -15.02 -17.13
C ILE A 5 -11.10 -15.21 -16.14
N ALA A 6 -9.96 -15.69 -16.61
CA ALA A 6 -8.76 -15.85 -15.79
C ALA A 6 -8.30 -14.49 -15.22
N GLY A 7 -8.25 -13.44 -16.04
CA GLY A 7 -7.90 -12.10 -15.59
C GLY A 7 -8.90 -11.54 -14.57
N LEU A 8 -10.20 -11.69 -14.80
CA LEU A 8 -11.23 -11.26 -13.85
C LEU A 8 -11.14 -12.00 -12.51
N ALA A 9 -10.78 -13.29 -12.53
CA ALA A 9 -10.64 -14.09 -11.32
C ALA A 9 -9.39 -13.72 -10.51
N THR A 10 -8.29 -13.33 -11.15
CA THR A 10 -7.02 -13.00 -10.47
C THR A 10 -6.90 -11.52 -10.08
N THR A 11 -7.60 -10.63 -10.77
CA THR A 11 -7.58 -9.18 -10.52
C THR A 11 -7.82 -8.79 -9.05
N PRO A 12 -8.82 -9.35 -8.33
CA PRO A 12 -9.08 -8.99 -6.93
C PRO A 12 -7.89 -9.28 -6.01
N PHE A 13 -7.18 -10.38 -6.24
CA PHE A 13 -5.98 -10.75 -5.48
C PHE A 13 -4.82 -9.81 -5.79
N GLY A 14 -4.63 -9.46 -7.06
CA GLY A 14 -3.63 -8.48 -7.48
C GLY A 14 -3.88 -7.10 -6.87
N ALA A 15 -5.14 -6.66 -6.88
CA ALA A 15 -5.56 -5.41 -6.26
C ALA A 15 -5.33 -5.40 -4.74
N PHE A 16 -5.64 -6.50 -4.05
CA PHE A 16 -5.49 -6.60 -2.60
C PHE A 16 -4.02 -6.61 -2.16
N HIS A 17 -3.15 -7.37 -2.84
CA HIS A 17 -1.76 -7.54 -2.41
C HIS A 17 -0.79 -6.48 -2.97
N PHE A 18 -1.04 -6.00 -4.19
CA PHE A 18 -0.11 -5.11 -4.90
C PHE A 18 -0.70 -3.72 -5.16
N GLN A 19 -1.96 -3.49 -4.75
CA GLN A 19 -2.65 -2.21 -4.92
C GLN A 19 -2.65 -1.76 -6.38
N ARG A 20 -2.62 -2.75 -7.30
CA ARG A 20 -2.54 -2.53 -8.74
C ARG A 20 -3.48 -3.46 -9.49
N ILE A 21 -4.22 -2.88 -10.43
CA ILE A 21 -5.03 -3.59 -11.41
C ILE A 21 -4.37 -3.47 -12.77
N ALA A 22 -4.44 -4.53 -13.56
CA ALA A 22 -3.94 -4.57 -14.93
C ALA A 22 -5.13 -4.57 -15.92
N PRO A 23 -5.73 -3.40 -16.21
CA PRO A 23 -6.93 -3.31 -17.06
C PRO A 23 -6.66 -3.80 -18.49
N LEU A 24 -5.43 -3.67 -18.97
CA LEU A 24 -5.02 -4.06 -20.33
C LEU A 24 -4.55 -5.51 -20.43
N THR A 25 -4.76 -6.35 -19.41
CA THR A 25 -4.31 -7.76 -19.39
C THR A 25 -4.81 -8.55 -20.60
N LEU A 26 -6.06 -8.32 -21.05
CA LEU A 26 -6.60 -9.00 -22.22
C LEU A 26 -5.83 -8.62 -23.49
N LEU A 27 -5.58 -7.31 -23.67
CA LEU A 27 -4.89 -6.78 -24.85
C LEU A 27 -3.42 -7.24 -24.87
N ALA A 28 -2.75 -7.16 -23.72
CA ALA A 28 -1.39 -7.65 -23.54
C ALA A 28 -1.28 -9.13 -23.90
N ASN A 29 -2.16 -9.98 -23.37
CA ASN A 29 -2.17 -11.41 -23.65
C ASN A 29 -2.44 -11.71 -25.12
N LEU A 30 -3.39 -11.01 -25.75
CA LEU A 30 -3.73 -11.21 -27.15
C LEU A 30 -2.57 -10.82 -28.07
N ALA A 31 -1.84 -9.75 -27.74
CA ALA A 31 -0.69 -9.27 -28.51
C ALA A 31 0.59 -10.10 -28.27
N ALA A 32 0.77 -10.64 -27.06
CA ALA A 32 1.96 -11.44 -26.70
C ALA A 32 1.85 -12.91 -27.15
N MET A 33 0.65 -13.51 -27.12
CA MET A 33 0.47 -14.94 -27.45
C MET A 33 1.01 -15.36 -28.82
N PRO A 34 0.84 -14.59 -29.91
CA PRO A 34 1.40 -14.94 -31.22
C PRO A 34 2.92 -15.06 -31.20
N ALA A 35 3.60 -14.12 -30.53
CA ALA A 35 5.05 -14.16 -30.40
C ALA A 35 5.50 -15.40 -29.61
N VAL A 36 4.84 -15.69 -28.48
CA VAL A 36 5.19 -16.84 -27.64
C VAL A 36 4.91 -18.17 -28.34
N GLY A 37 3.71 -18.33 -28.90
CA GLY A 37 3.26 -19.60 -29.45
C GLY A 37 3.83 -19.93 -30.83
N LEU A 38 4.00 -18.94 -31.70
CA LEU A 38 4.46 -19.17 -33.08
C LEU A 38 5.98 -19.03 -33.25
N VAL A 39 6.63 -18.25 -32.38
CA VAL A 39 8.06 -17.96 -32.51
C VAL A 39 8.86 -18.53 -31.35
N VAL A 40 8.54 -18.13 -30.11
CA VAL A 40 9.39 -18.48 -28.95
C VAL A 40 9.37 -19.98 -28.66
N MET A 41 8.21 -20.61 -28.48
CA MET A 41 8.14 -22.04 -28.13
C MET A 41 8.70 -22.97 -29.23
N PRO A 42 8.38 -22.78 -30.52
CA PRO A 42 8.93 -23.62 -31.58
C PRO A 42 10.45 -23.48 -31.70
N MET A 43 10.98 -22.25 -31.58
CA MET A 43 12.43 -22.02 -31.63
C MET A 43 13.14 -22.54 -30.38
N ALA A 44 12.52 -22.46 -29.20
CA ALA A 44 13.05 -23.06 -27.99
C ALA A 44 13.19 -24.59 -28.14
N LEU A 45 12.17 -25.26 -28.70
CA LEU A 45 12.24 -26.70 -28.98
C LEU A 45 13.35 -27.00 -30.00
N LEU A 46 13.44 -26.21 -31.08
CA LEU A 46 14.45 -26.39 -32.10
C LEU A 46 15.87 -26.19 -31.54
N ALA A 47 16.07 -25.21 -30.65
CA ALA A 47 17.34 -24.99 -29.97
C ALA A 47 17.78 -26.21 -29.16
N VAL A 48 16.87 -26.82 -28.39
CA VAL A 48 17.16 -28.04 -27.62
C VAL A 48 17.55 -29.20 -28.53
N VAL A 49 16.88 -29.37 -29.68
CA VAL A 49 17.19 -30.43 -30.65
C VAL A 49 18.54 -30.20 -31.35
N LEU A 50 18.92 -28.94 -31.59
CA LEU A 50 20.17 -28.58 -32.28
C LEU A 50 21.37 -28.46 -31.33
N MET A 51 21.15 -28.39 -30.02
CA MET A 51 22.18 -28.34 -28.99
C MET A 51 23.27 -29.43 -29.10
N PRO A 52 22.99 -30.72 -29.35
CA PRO A 52 24.04 -31.73 -29.52
C PRO A 52 24.94 -31.49 -30.74
N PHE A 53 24.53 -30.64 -31.68
CA PHE A 53 25.29 -30.30 -32.88
C PHE A 53 25.98 -28.94 -32.80
N GLY A 54 25.81 -28.19 -31.70
CA GLY A 54 26.37 -26.84 -31.53
C GLY A 54 25.71 -25.76 -32.41
N LEU A 55 24.51 -26.03 -32.94
CA LEU A 55 23.79 -25.14 -33.86
C LEU A 55 22.62 -24.41 -33.19
N GLU A 56 22.50 -24.47 -31.86
CA GLU A 56 21.51 -23.75 -31.07
C GLU A 56 21.54 -22.21 -31.21
N PRO A 57 22.65 -21.53 -31.56
CA PRO A 57 22.63 -20.07 -31.71
C PRO A 57 21.64 -19.55 -32.77
N LEU A 58 21.38 -20.32 -33.83
CA LEU A 58 20.42 -19.94 -34.88
C LEU A 58 18.99 -19.81 -34.34
N PRO A 59 18.37 -20.86 -33.76
CA PRO A 59 17.03 -20.75 -33.20
C PRO A 59 16.98 -19.78 -32.00
N LEU A 60 18.05 -19.68 -31.21
CA LEU A 60 18.13 -18.70 -30.11
C LEU A 60 18.05 -17.25 -30.60
N ALA A 61 18.65 -16.91 -31.74
CA ALA A 61 18.57 -15.57 -32.33
C ALA A 61 17.16 -15.23 -32.83
N VAL A 62 16.40 -16.21 -33.32
CA VAL A 62 15.00 -16.00 -33.71
C VAL A 62 14.11 -15.89 -32.45
N MET A 63 14.41 -16.68 -31.42
CA MET A 63 13.71 -16.64 -30.13
C MET A 63 13.87 -15.28 -29.46
N SER A 64 15.07 -14.68 -29.46
CA SER A 64 15.30 -13.35 -28.88
C SER A 64 14.43 -12.28 -29.53
N ARG A 65 14.23 -12.34 -30.85
CA ARG A 65 13.31 -11.43 -31.57
C ARG A 65 11.86 -11.57 -31.10
N GLY A 66 11.42 -12.79 -30.79
CA GLY A 66 10.10 -13.06 -30.21
C GLY A 66 9.97 -12.49 -28.79
N LEU A 67 11.03 -12.56 -28.00
CA LEU A 67 11.09 -11.96 -26.66
C LEU A 67 11.11 -10.43 -26.71
N ASP A 68 11.85 -9.83 -27.65
CA ASP A 68 11.86 -8.38 -27.86
C ASP A 68 10.46 -7.85 -28.17
N TRP A 69 9.70 -8.58 -28.99
CA TRP A 69 8.29 -8.25 -29.24
C TRP A 69 7.47 -8.33 -27.95
N MET A 70 7.60 -9.42 -27.18
CA MET A 70 6.90 -9.54 -25.89
C MET A 70 7.22 -8.37 -24.95
N MET A 71 8.50 -7.96 -24.86
CA MET A 71 8.92 -6.81 -24.06
C MET A 71 8.33 -5.49 -24.59
N ALA A 72 8.27 -5.29 -25.91
CA ALA A 72 7.66 -4.11 -26.50
C ALA A 72 6.16 -4.00 -26.19
N VAL A 73 5.43 -5.13 -26.23
CA VAL A 73 4.01 -5.18 -25.84
C VAL A 73 3.84 -4.87 -24.34
N ALA A 74 4.71 -5.43 -23.49
CA ALA A 74 4.68 -5.17 -22.06
C ALA A 74 4.94 -3.68 -21.75
N ALA A 75 5.92 -3.06 -22.41
CA ALA A 75 6.21 -1.64 -22.26
C ALA A 75 5.03 -0.77 -22.72
N ALA A 76 4.51 -1.01 -23.94
CA ALA A 76 3.37 -0.24 -24.47
C ALA A 76 2.12 -0.33 -23.58
N THR A 77 1.82 -1.53 -23.07
CA THR A 77 0.67 -1.72 -22.17
C THR A 77 0.89 -1.14 -20.77
N ALA A 78 2.14 -1.10 -20.29
CA ALA A 78 2.47 -0.42 -19.04
C ALA A 78 2.28 1.10 -19.16
N ASP A 79 2.75 1.69 -20.25
CA ASP A 79 2.63 3.13 -20.54
C ASP A 79 1.16 3.54 -20.69
N TRP A 80 0.35 2.74 -21.39
CA TRP A 80 -1.08 3.03 -21.54
C TRP A 80 -1.89 2.82 -20.26
N SER A 81 -1.40 1.97 -19.34
CA SER A 81 -2.06 1.72 -18.06
C SER A 81 -1.63 2.71 -16.97
N GLU A 82 -0.76 3.66 -17.29
CA GLU A 82 -0.25 4.66 -16.36
C GLU A 82 -1.41 5.52 -15.81
N GLY A 83 -1.53 5.59 -14.48
CA GLY A 83 -2.60 6.33 -13.79
C GLY A 83 -3.95 5.62 -13.65
N VAL A 84 -4.26 4.59 -14.44
CA VAL A 84 -5.57 3.88 -14.41
C VAL A 84 -5.52 2.62 -13.53
N GLY A 85 -4.32 2.15 -13.17
CA GLY A 85 -4.12 0.89 -12.45
C GLY A 85 -3.95 1.01 -10.94
N ALA A 86 -3.80 2.21 -10.37
CA ALA A 86 -3.63 2.36 -8.93
C ALA A 86 -4.98 2.20 -8.22
N VAL A 87 -5.05 1.25 -7.28
CA VAL A 87 -6.26 1.00 -6.51
C VAL A 87 -5.94 1.04 -5.04
N ARG A 88 -6.80 1.75 -4.30
CA ARG A 88 -6.74 1.83 -2.85
C ARG A 88 -6.69 0.44 -2.22
N MET A 89 -5.93 0.32 -1.15
CA MET A 89 -5.89 -0.90 -0.37
C MET A 89 -7.30 -1.25 0.12
N ALA A 90 -7.86 -2.33 -0.44
CA ALA A 90 -9.18 -2.81 -0.07
C ALA A 90 -9.10 -3.62 1.23
N PRO A 91 -10.10 -3.55 2.11
CA PRO A 91 -10.12 -4.38 3.32
C PRO A 91 -10.27 -5.85 2.94
N ALA A 92 -9.76 -6.74 3.80
CA ALA A 92 -9.83 -8.19 3.57
C ALA A 92 -11.28 -8.68 3.39
N SER A 93 -12.25 -8.02 4.03
CA SER A 93 -13.68 -8.28 3.85
C SER A 93 -14.16 -8.12 2.41
N ALA A 94 -13.66 -7.13 1.67
CA ALA A 94 -13.99 -6.95 0.26
C ALA A 94 -13.46 -8.12 -0.59
N LEU A 95 -12.22 -8.55 -0.34
CA LEU A 95 -11.65 -9.72 -1.02
C LEU A 95 -12.47 -10.99 -0.73
N LEU A 96 -12.84 -11.21 0.54
CA LEU A 96 -13.64 -12.37 0.94
C LEU A 96 -15.02 -12.38 0.28
N LEU A 97 -15.67 -11.22 0.13
CA LEU A 97 -16.94 -11.10 -0.59
C LEU A 97 -16.79 -11.47 -2.07
N VAL A 98 -15.73 -11.01 -2.73
CA VAL A 98 -15.44 -11.36 -4.13
C VAL A 98 -15.17 -12.85 -4.27
N VAL A 99 -14.35 -13.43 -3.39
CA VAL A 99 -14.04 -14.87 -3.37
C VAL A 99 -15.30 -15.70 -3.14
N ALA A 100 -16.12 -15.34 -2.17
CA ALA A 100 -17.38 -16.02 -1.89
C ALA A 100 -18.34 -15.97 -3.09
N GLY A 101 -18.46 -14.83 -3.76
CA GLY A 101 -19.28 -14.67 -4.95
C GLY A 101 -18.76 -15.46 -6.15
N PHE A 102 -17.44 -15.48 -6.38
CA PHE A 102 -16.83 -16.30 -7.42
C PHE A 102 -17.00 -17.79 -7.16
N LEU A 103 -16.78 -18.25 -5.92
CA LEU A 103 -17.01 -19.64 -5.53
C LEU A 103 -18.48 -20.04 -5.74
N TRP A 104 -19.42 -19.17 -5.37
CA TRP A 104 -20.83 -19.40 -5.63
C TRP A 104 -21.12 -19.49 -7.13
N LEU A 105 -20.54 -18.61 -7.94
CA LEU A 105 -20.70 -18.62 -9.39
C LEU A 105 -20.10 -19.87 -10.05
N THR A 106 -19.14 -20.56 -9.44
CA THR A 106 -18.49 -21.74 -10.03
C THR A 106 -19.03 -23.07 -9.50
N LEU A 107 -19.49 -23.12 -8.25
CA LEU A 107 -20.01 -24.33 -7.61
C LEU A 107 -21.41 -24.73 -8.10
N TRP A 108 -22.29 -23.74 -8.35
CA TRP A 108 -23.68 -24.02 -8.70
C TRP A 108 -23.88 -24.08 -10.22
N ARG A 109 -24.64 -25.05 -10.71
CA ARG A 109 -24.98 -25.19 -12.15
C ARG A 109 -26.26 -24.46 -12.55
N GLU A 110 -27.23 -24.40 -11.64
CA GLU A 110 -28.56 -23.83 -11.90
C GLU A 110 -28.58 -22.29 -11.86
N ARG A 111 -29.70 -21.68 -12.27
CA ARG A 111 -29.88 -20.21 -12.32
C ARG A 111 -29.57 -19.49 -10.99
N TRP A 112 -29.63 -20.20 -9.87
CA TRP A 112 -29.30 -19.70 -8.53
C TRP A 112 -27.83 -19.34 -8.37
N ARG A 113 -26.97 -19.82 -9.26
CA ARG A 113 -25.59 -19.39 -9.42
C ARG A 113 -25.45 -17.87 -9.56
N LEU A 114 -26.42 -17.20 -10.18
CA LEU A 114 -26.41 -15.73 -10.35
C LEU A 114 -26.50 -14.96 -9.02
N ALA A 115 -26.94 -15.60 -7.92
CA ALA A 115 -26.92 -14.97 -6.61
C ALA A 115 -25.49 -14.59 -6.15
N GLY A 116 -24.46 -15.24 -6.70
CA GLY A 116 -23.05 -14.91 -6.44
C GLY A 116 -22.62 -13.55 -6.99
N ILE A 117 -23.40 -12.93 -7.88
CA ILE A 117 -23.16 -11.54 -8.34
C ILE A 117 -23.39 -10.54 -7.19
N VAL A 118 -24.34 -10.83 -6.29
CA VAL A 118 -24.68 -9.95 -5.17
C VAL A 118 -23.48 -9.67 -4.25
N PRO A 119 -22.76 -10.67 -3.69
CA PRO A 119 -21.59 -10.40 -2.86
C PRO A 119 -20.45 -9.73 -3.65
N ILE A 120 -20.28 -10.02 -4.94
CA ILE A 120 -19.28 -9.31 -5.79
C ILE A 120 -19.63 -7.82 -5.90
N LEU A 121 -20.90 -7.49 -6.14
CA LEU A 121 -21.36 -6.11 -6.19
C LEU A 121 -21.26 -5.42 -4.82
N LEU A 122 -21.51 -6.14 -3.73
CA LEU A 122 -21.38 -5.62 -2.36
C LEU A 122 -19.92 -5.36 -1.98
N ALA A 123 -18.96 -6.07 -2.57
CA ALA A 123 -17.54 -5.83 -2.32
C ALA A 123 -17.10 -4.43 -2.75
N VAL A 124 -17.73 -3.85 -3.78
CA VAL A 124 -17.39 -2.51 -4.29
C VAL A 124 -17.61 -1.42 -3.24
N PRO A 125 -18.82 -1.21 -2.68
CA PRO A 125 -19.01 -0.20 -1.63
C PRO A 125 -18.19 -0.51 -0.38
N VAL A 126 -17.99 -1.78 -0.01
CA VAL A 126 -17.13 -2.16 1.12
C VAL A 126 -15.68 -1.71 0.90
N ALA A 127 -15.16 -1.83 -0.32
CA ALA A 127 -13.84 -1.34 -0.67
C ALA A 127 -13.75 0.19 -0.74
N LEU A 128 -14.82 0.86 -1.20
CA LEU A 128 -14.84 2.32 -1.35
C LEU A 128 -15.03 3.07 -0.02
N LEU A 129 -15.80 2.49 0.90
CA LEU A 129 -16.17 3.06 2.20
C LEU A 129 -15.27 2.58 3.35
N ALA A 130 -14.21 1.83 3.04
CA ALA A 130 -13.28 1.37 4.05
C ALA A 130 -12.66 2.56 4.81
N PRO A 131 -12.60 2.50 6.15
CA PRO A 131 -11.99 3.55 6.95
C PRO A 131 -10.52 3.70 6.55
N ARG A 132 -10.09 4.95 6.41
CA ARG A 132 -8.72 5.29 6.03
C ARG A 132 -7.96 5.80 7.24
N PRO A 133 -6.66 5.52 7.34
CA PRO A 133 -5.86 6.13 8.39
C PRO A 133 -5.70 7.62 8.13
N ASP A 134 -5.83 8.42 9.18
CA ASP A 134 -5.61 9.86 9.13
C ASP A 134 -4.11 10.17 9.27
N ILE A 135 -3.40 9.35 10.04
CA ILE A 135 -1.98 9.50 10.29
C ILE A 135 -1.30 8.13 10.14
N LEU A 136 -0.20 8.09 9.39
CA LEU A 136 0.70 6.95 9.27
C LEU A 136 2.05 7.33 9.83
N VAL A 137 2.66 6.44 10.61
CA VAL A 137 3.97 6.64 11.23
C VAL A 137 4.84 5.44 10.89
N ASP A 138 6.04 5.72 10.37
CA ASP A 138 7.05 4.71 10.09
C ASP A 138 7.61 4.09 11.39
N GLU A 139 8.24 2.91 11.29
CA GLU A 139 8.87 2.23 12.44
C GLU A 139 9.93 3.07 13.16
N SER A 140 10.62 3.97 12.45
CA SER A 140 11.61 4.87 13.04
C SER A 140 11.00 6.08 13.76
N GLY A 141 9.73 6.41 13.46
CA GLY A 141 9.07 7.62 13.91
C GLY A 141 9.57 8.91 13.24
N GLU A 142 10.43 8.81 12.22
CA GLU A 142 10.97 9.97 11.51
C GLU A 142 10.12 10.39 10.32
N ALA A 143 9.54 9.41 9.61
CA ALA A 143 8.59 9.64 8.53
C ALA A 143 7.15 9.53 9.04
N VAL A 144 6.36 10.56 8.74
CA VAL A 144 4.95 10.64 9.15
C VAL A 144 4.12 11.17 7.99
N ALA A 145 3.02 10.50 7.67
CA ALA A 145 2.04 10.97 6.71
C ALA A 145 0.78 11.44 7.44
N VAL A 146 0.33 12.66 7.17
CA VAL A 146 -0.88 13.26 7.76
C VAL A 146 -1.87 13.60 6.65
N ARG A 147 -3.11 13.13 6.77
CA ARG A 147 -4.17 13.39 5.79
C ARG A 147 -4.75 14.79 5.98
N ALA A 148 -4.61 15.64 4.96
CA ALA A 148 -5.10 17.03 4.96
C ALA A 148 -6.57 17.14 4.50
N ASP A 149 -7.12 18.36 4.47
CA ASP A 149 -8.53 18.65 4.12
C ASP A 149 -8.89 18.22 2.70
N ASP A 150 -7.91 18.19 1.79
CA ASP A 150 -8.08 17.73 0.42
C ASP A 150 -8.10 16.20 0.29
N GLY A 151 -8.06 15.48 1.41
CA GLY A 151 -8.06 14.03 1.50
C GLY A 151 -6.73 13.38 1.12
N ARG A 152 -5.68 14.16 0.81
CA ARG A 152 -4.35 13.65 0.43
C ARG A 152 -3.36 13.73 1.58
N TYR A 153 -2.40 12.82 1.60
CA TYR A 153 -1.32 12.84 2.59
C TYR A 153 -0.31 13.97 2.35
N ARG A 154 0.13 14.58 3.46
CA ARG A 154 1.30 15.44 3.60
C ARG A 154 2.36 14.70 4.39
N PHE A 155 3.61 14.78 3.96
CA PHE A 155 4.68 13.95 4.53
C PHE A 155 5.70 14.78 5.29
N VAL A 156 6.03 14.31 6.48
CA VAL A 156 7.17 14.77 7.28
C VAL A 156 8.29 13.74 7.11
N GLY A 157 9.54 14.20 7.02
CA GLY A 157 10.70 13.29 7.07
C GLY A 157 10.92 12.46 5.79
N VAL A 158 10.54 13.00 4.63
CA VAL A 158 10.69 12.33 3.33
C VAL A 158 12.14 11.90 3.04
N LYS A 159 13.10 12.73 3.44
CA LYS A 159 14.53 12.46 3.21
C LYS A 159 14.99 11.27 4.05
N GLY A 160 15.38 10.19 3.38
CA GLY A 160 15.82 8.94 4.01
C GLY A 160 14.75 7.85 4.03
N HIS A 161 13.48 8.22 3.82
CA HIS A 161 12.31 7.34 3.95
C HIS A 161 11.43 7.33 2.69
N ARG A 162 12.08 7.40 1.52
CA ARG A 162 11.39 7.53 0.23
C ARG A 162 10.57 6.28 -0.11
N PHE A 163 11.08 5.10 0.27
CA PHE A 163 10.43 3.83 -0.04
C PHE A 163 9.10 3.69 0.70
N GLU A 164 9.08 4.05 1.97
CA GLU A 164 7.93 4.06 2.87
C GLU A 164 6.86 5.00 2.34
N VAL A 165 7.25 6.22 1.97
CA VAL A 165 6.33 7.21 1.40
C VAL A 165 5.75 6.75 0.07
N GLU A 166 6.56 6.23 -0.86
CA GLU A 166 6.06 5.69 -2.12
C GLU A 166 5.10 4.51 -1.90
N ASN A 167 5.34 3.70 -0.86
CA ASN A 167 4.46 2.60 -0.51
C ASN A 167 3.12 3.10 0.07
N TRP A 168 3.13 4.13 0.91
CA TRP A 168 1.91 4.76 1.43
C TRP A 168 1.09 5.45 0.34
N LEU A 169 1.74 6.17 -0.58
CA LEU A 169 1.08 6.75 -1.75
C LEU A 169 0.39 5.68 -2.61
N ARG A 170 1.09 4.57 -2.86
CA ARG A 170 0.52 3.43 -3.58
C ARG A 170 -0.67 2.81 -2.84
N ALA A 171 -0.56 2.63 -1.52
CA ALA A 171 -1.64 2.09 -0.70
C ALA A 171 -2.89 3.00 -0.67
N ASP A 172 -2.69 4.31 -0.70
CA ASP A 172 -3.77 5.31 -0.79
C ASP A 172 -4.33 5.48 -2.21
N GLY A 173 -3.72 4.83 -3.21
CA GLY A 173 -4.08 5.00 -4.62
C GLY A 173 -3.79 6.41 -5.14
N ASP A 174 -2.86 7.13 -4.51
CA ASP A 174 -2.46 8.48 -4.90
C ASP A 174 -1.55 8.42 -6.15
N PRO A 175 -1.85 9.15 -7.24
CA PRO A 175 -1.08 9.11 -8.46
C PRO A 175 0.29 9.83 -8.36
N ARG A 176 0.55 10.58 -7.28
CA ARG A 176 1.83 11.28 -7.08
C ARG A 176 2.98 10.28 -6.96
N ARG A 177 4.05 10.50 -7.72
CA ARG A 177 5.25 9.63 -7.77
C ARG A 177 6.36 10.04 -6.83
N THR A 178 6.38 11.30 -6.42
CA THR A 178 7.45 11.88 -5.62
C THR A 178 6.87 12.68 -4.48
N ALA A 179 7.28 12.31 -3.28
CA ALA A 179 6.97 12.98 -2.03
C ALA A 179 7.48 14.43 -1.95
N ALA A 180 8.41 14.81 -2.83
CA ALA A 180 8.97 16.17 -2.90
C ALA A 180 7.89 17.24 -3.18
N ASP A 181 6.81 16.88 -3.86
CA ASP A 181 5.66 17.79 -4.10
C ASP A 181 4.66 17.79 -2.94
N SER A 182 4.98 17.19 -1.79
CA SER A 182 4.01 16.84 -0.73
C SER A 182 4.40 17.28 0.68
N GLU A 183 5.41 18.17 0.80
CA GLU A 183 5.71 18.89 2.06
C GLU A 183 4.81 20.14 2.25
N GLU A 184 3.95 20.45 1.27
CA GLU A 184 3.03 21.59 1.33
C GLU A 184 2.04 21.45 2.50
N GLY A 185 2.09 22.38 3.46
CA GLY A 185 1.29 22.32 4.70
C GLY A 185 2.02 21.74 5.90
N VAL A 186 3.27 21.29 5.73
CA VAL A 186 4.17 20.93 6.83
C VAL A 186 5.05 22.13 7.19
N ARG A 187 5.15 22.46 8.48
CA ARG A 187 6.05 23.50 8.98
C ARG A 187 7.09 22.87 9.88
N CYS A 188 8.37 23.02 9.54
CA CYS A 188 9.47 22.47 10.30
C CYS A 188 10.38 23.57 10.84
N ASP A 189 10.87 23.38 12.06
CA ASP A 189 11.94 24.15 12.67
C ASP A 189 13.06 23.21 13.17
N GLN A 190 13.92 23.71 14.07
CA GLN A 190 15.02 22.91 14.62
C GLN A 190 14.56 21.89 15.67
N LEU A 191 13.40 22.09 16.28
CA LEU A 191 12.86 21.25 17.36
C LEU A 191 11.98 20.13 16.81
N GLY A 192 11.23 20.41 15.74
CA GLY A 192 10.32 19.43 15.16
C GLY A 192 9.64 19.91 13.89
N CYS A 193 8.61 19.17 13.48
CA CYS A 193 7.72 19.53 12.40
C CYS A 193 6.28 19.40 12.85
N VAL A 194 5.40 20.26 12.33
CA VAL A 194 3.97 20.19 12.57
C VAL A 194 3.20 20.12 11.26
N ALA A 195 2.10 19.38 11.29
CA ALA A 195 1.14 19.26 10.19
C ALA A 195 -0.29 19.25 10.77
N THR A 196 -1.27 19.64 9.96
CA THR A 196 -2.68 19.68 10.37
C THR A 196 -3.49 18.63 9.62
N THR A 197 -4.37 17.91 10.33
CA THR A 197 -5.35 17.00 9.74
C THR A 197 -6.57 17.75 9.19
N GLY A 198 -7.15 17.20 8.13
CA GLY A 198 -8.25 17.82 7.38
C GLY A 198 -9.61 17.96 8.10
N ASP A 199 -9.90 17.10 9.08
CA ASP A 199 -11.19 17.16 9.76
C ASP A 199 -11.11 18.01 11.04
N GLY A 200 -10.94 19.32 10.88
CA GLY A 200 -10.95 20.29 12.00
C GLY A 200 -9.57 20.83 12.40
N GLY A 201 -8.57 20.75 11.52
CA GLY A 201 -7.28 21.44 11.69
C GLY A 201 -6.45 20.92 12.86
N VAL A 202 -6.65 19.66 13.23
CA VAL A 202 -6.00 19.04 14.39
C VAL A 202 -4.49 19.01 14.18
N LEU A 203 -3.74 19.52 15.15
CA LEU A 203 -2.28 19.61 15.08
C LEU A 203 -1.64 18.25 15.40
N VAL A 204 -0.79 17.79 14.50
CA VAL A 204 0.09 16.63 14.63
C VAL A 204 1.53 17.14 14.71
N ALA A 205 2.21 16.85 15.81
CA ALA A 205 3.60 17.25 16.02
C ALA A 205 4.54 16.05 15.87
N VAL A 206 5.66 16.26 15.20
CA VAL A 206 6.76 15.31 15.02
C VAL A 206 8.00 15.89 15.70
N ALA A 207 8.23 15.47 16.95
CA ALA A 207 9.31 15.97 17.79
C ALA A 207 10.65 15.34 17.39
N ARG A 208 11.55 16.15 16.83
CA ARG A 208 12.92 15.77 16.44
C ARG A 208 13.95 16.04 17.54
N ASN A 209 13.56 16.77 18.57
CA ASN A 209 14.35 17.09 19.74
C ASN A 209 13.50 16.91 21.01
N PRO A 210 14.03 16.29 22.09
CA PRO A 210 13.32 16.19 23.36
C PRO A 210 12.81 17.53 23.94
N ALA A 211 13.44 18.65 23.60
CA ALA A 211 12.99 19.97 24.03
C ALA A 211 11.60 20.36 23.47
N ALA A 212 11.17 19.76 22.35
CA ALA A 212 9.89 20.04 21.71
C ALA A 212 8.67 19.57 22.54
N PHE A 213 8.85 18.55 23.40
CA PHE A 213 7.76 17.95 24.18
C PHE A 213 7.03 18.94 25.08
N ALA A 214 7.70 20.01 25.55
CA ALA A 214 7.08 20.98 26.44
C ALA A 214 5.86 21.68 25.80
N ASP A 215 5.96 22.00 24.51
CA ASP A 215 4.89 22.66 23.76
C ASP A 215 4.02 21.63 23.02
N ASP A 216 4.64 20.62 22.41
CA ASP A 216 3.95 19.63 21.58
C ASP A 216 2.92 18.83 22.38
N CYS A 217 3.24 18.40 23.61
CA CYS A 217 2.31 17.63 24.44
C CYS A 217 1.07 18.44 24.84
N ARG A 218 1.17 19.77 24.90
CA ARG A 218 0.06 20.64 25.30
C ARG A 218 -0.81 21.03 24.10
N LEU A 219 -0.16 21.37 22.98
CA LEU A 219 -0.80 21.98 21.83
C LEU A 219 -1.25 20.97 20.77
N ALA A 220 -0.51 19.88 20.58
CA ALA A 220 -0.84 18.87 19.60
C ALA A 220 -1.84 17.84 20.16
N ALA A 221 -2.70 17.31 19.29
CA ALA A 221 -3.55 16.17 19.67
C ALA A 221 -2.80 14.84 19.48
N VAL A 222 -1.81 14.82 18.57
CA VAL A 222 -0.96 13.67 18.33
C VAL A 222 0.50 14.12 18.34
N VAL A 223 1.33 13.43 19.13
CA VAL A 223 2.77 13.66 19.21
C VAL A 223 3.49 12.40 18.77
N VAL A 224 4.33 12.52 17.75
CA VAL A 224 5.18 11.45 17.24
C VAL A 224 6.63 11.78 17.56
N SER A 225 7.38 10.84 18.13
CA SER A 225 8.80 11.04 18.36
C SER A 225 9.59 9.75 18.39
N ARG A 226 10.84 9.81 17.92
CA ARG A 226 11.84 8.74 18.12
C ARG A 226 12.44 8.73 19.54
N TYR A 227 12.12 9.74 20.36
CA TYR A 227 12.53 9.82 21.76
C TYR A 227 11.41 9.35 22.68
N ARG A 228 11.74 9.07 23.96
CA ARG A 228 10.74 8.74 24.96
C ARG A 228 10.03 10.02 25.39
N ALA A 229 8.70 10.02 25.33
CA ALA A 229 7.92 11.16 25.78
C ALA A 229 7.87 11.22 27.32
N PRO A 230 7.72 12.41 27.93
CA PRO A 230 7.45 12.53 29.35
C PRO A 230 6.14 11.83 29.74
N ASP A 231 6.06 11.26 30.96
CA ASP A 231 4.90 10.48 31.41
C ASP A 231 3.57 11.27 31.36
N GLY A 232 3.63 12.59 31.61
CA GLY A 232 2.47 13.48 31.53
C GLY A 232 2.03 13.87 30.11
N CYS A 233 2.75 13.46 29.07
CA CYS A 233 2.35 13.80 27.69
C CYS A 233 1.10 13.02 27.25
N ALA A 234 0.97 11.78 27.71
CA ALA A 234 -0.11 10.88 27.33
C ALA A 234 -1.48 11.27 27.93
N SER A 235 -1.54 12.17 28.91
CA SER A 235 -2.81 12.70 29.42
C SER A 235 -3.46 13.71 28.49
N ASP A 236 -2.66 14.43 27.70
CA ASP A 236 -3.11 15.54 26.88
C ASP A 236 -3.09 15.26 25.37
N ALA A 237 -2.27 14.30 24.93
CA ALA A 237 -2.12 13.94 23.53
C ALA A 237 -2.04 12.42 23.32
N THR A 238 -2.38 11.97 22.12
CA THR A 238 -2.06 10.61 21.69
C THR A 238 -0.57 10.56 21.32
N VAL A 239 0.21 9.74 22.02
CA VAL A 239 1.66 9.73 21.88
C VAL A 239 2.14 8.45 21.18
N VAL A 240 2.92 8.62 20.11
CA VAL A 240 3.69 7.55 19.46
C VAL A 240 5.17 7.86 19.66
N ASP A 241 5.72 7.39 20.77
CA ASP A 241 7.10 7.65 21.18
C ASP A 241 8.02 6.44 20.91
N LYS A 242 9.29 6.54 21.32
CA LYS A 242 10.26 5.44 21.20
C LYS A 242 9.76 4.10 21.76
N ALA A 243 9.05 4.10 22.89
CA ALA A 243 8.57 2.89 23.52
C ALA A 243 7.41 2.28 22.71
N ALA A 244 6.49 3.11 22.23
CA ALA A 244 5.41 2.68 21.34
C ALA A 244 5.96 2.10 20.03
N LEU A 245 6.91 2.78 19.39
CA LEU A 245 7.57 2.32 18.16
C LEU A 245 8.32 1.00 18.36
N ALA A 246 9.06 0.84 19.46
CA ALA A 246 9.75 -0.42 19.76
C ALA A 246 8.78 -1.58 20.05
N ALA A 247 7.61 -1.29 20.61
CA ALA A 247 6.60 -2.28 20.93
C ALA A 247 5.77 -2.70 19.70
N GLY A 248 5.36 -1.72 18.88
CA GLY A 248 4.37 -1.87 17.80
C GLY A 248 4.91 -1.74 16.37
N GLY A 249 6.14 -1.26 16.17
CA GLY A 249 6.70 -0.96 14.85
C GLY A 249 6.06 0.28 14.23
N ALA A 250 5.66 0.20 12.96
CA ALA A 250 4.88 1.24 12.29
C ALA A 250 3.45 1.34 12.87
N HIS A 251 2.87 2.55 12.85
CA HIS A 251 1.55 2.83 13.42
C HIS A 251 0.62 3.48 12.39
N ALA A 252 -0.65 3.07 12.41
CA ALA A 252 -1.74 3.70 11.67
C ALA A 252 -2.78 4.22 12.66
N LEU A 253 -3.11 5.50 12.58
CA LEU A 253 -4.07 6.14 13.47
C LEU A 253 -5.34 6.47 12.69
N TYR A 254 -6.46 6.01 13.22
CA TYR A 254 -7.79 6.27 12.70
C TYR A 254 -8.54 7.12 13.71
N ARG A 255 -9.02 8.28 13.28
CA ARG A 255 -9.78 9.17 14.11
C ARG A 255 -11.11 8.54 14.49
N LEU A 256 -11.42 8.60 15.78
CA LEU A 256 -12.72 8.21 16.31
C LEU A 256 -13.67 9.41 16.27
N PRO A 257 -14.98 9.19 16.09
CA PRO A 257 -15.97 10.25 16.25
C PRO A 257 -15.82 10.88 17.64
N ALA A 258 -15.66 12.20 17.69
CA ALA A 258 -15.58 12.96 18.93
C ALA A 258 -16.82 13.86 19.07
N GLY A 259 -17.23 14.12 20.31
CA GLY A 259 -18.26 15.13 20.58
C GLY A 259 -17.70 16.55 20.45
N ASP A 260 -18.58 17.53 20.25
CA ASP A 260 -18.18 18.94 20.12
C ASP A 260 -17.38 19.41 21.35
N GLY A 261 -16.16 19.91 21.11
CA GLY A 261 -15.29 20.49 22.13
C GLY A 261 -14.31 19.52 22.82
N GLU A 262 -14.35 18.22 22.52
CA GLU A 262 -13.35 17.25 23.02
C GLU A 262 -12.15 17.13 22.07
N LYS A 263 -10.96 16.88 22.63
CA LYS A 263 -9.78 16.52 21.84
C LYS A 263 -10.08 15.22 21.05
N PRO A 264 -9.68 15.14 19.77
CA PRO A 264 -9.94 13.96 18.95
C PRO A 264 -9.18 12.76 19.51
N ARG A 265 -9.89 11.64 19.66
CA ARG A 265 -9.29 10.35 20.03
C ARG A 265 -8.96 9.57 18.78
N TYR A 266 -7.87 8.81 18.84
CA TYR A 266 -7.43 7.96 17.75
C TYR A 266 -7.44 6.49 18.17
N ARG A 267 -7.97 5.63 17.31
CA ARG A 267 -7.71 4.19 17.36
C ARG A 267 -6.37 3.95 16.68
N VAL A 268 -5.46 3.30 17.39
CA VAL A 268 -4.11 3.02 16.92
C VAL A 268 -4.03 1.55 16.51
N GLU A 269 -3.60 1.28 15.29
CA GLU A 269 -3.25 -0.05 14.79
C GLU A 269 -1.74 -0.13 14.56
N THR A 270 -1.13 -1.22 14.97
CA THR A 270 0.33 -1.42 14.93
C THR A 270 0.71 -2.52 13.95
N ALA A 271 1.88 -2.40 13.32
CA ALA A 271 2.40 -3.41 12.41
C ALA A 271 2.69 -4.73 13.13
N TYR A 272 3.17 -4.67 14.37
CA TYR A 272 3.37 -5.86 15.19
C TYR A 272 2.07 -6.25 15.90
N PRO A 273 1.60 -7.50 15.74
CA PRO A 273 0.45 -8.00 16.47
C PRO A 273 0.76 -8.13 17.96
N ALA A 274 -0.29 -8.13 18.79
CA ALA A 274 -0.17 -8.28 20.25
C ALA A 274 0.60 -9.55 20.68
N SER A 275 0.56 -10.62 19.88
CA SER A 275 1.36 -11.82 20.08
C SER A 275 2.65 -11.78 19.27
N ARG A 276 3.80 -11.77 19.96
CA ARG A 276 5.10 -11.82 19.28
C ARG A 276 5.36 -13.20 18.68
N ARG A 277 5.83 -13.18 17.44
CA ARG A 277 6.32 -14.38 16.74
C ARG A 277 7.83 -14.52 16.92
N PRO A 278 8.41 -15.73 16.92
CA PRO A 278 9.84 -15.96 17.17
C PRO A 278 10.79 -15.23 16.20
N PHE A 279 10.31 -14.89 15.00
CA PHE A 279 11.07 -14.21 13.95
C PHE A 279 10.88 -12.69 13.93
N MET A 280 10.21 -12.11 14.93
CA MET A 280 10.11 -10.65 15.08
C MET A 280 11.40 -10.06 15.67
N PRO A 281 11.76 -8.81 15.31
CA PRO A 281 12.89 -8.14 15.92
C PRO A 281 12.75 -8.06 17.45
N PRO A 282 13.85 -8.19 18.20
CA PRO A 282 13.82 -7.99 19.65
C PRO A 282 13.37 -6.56 19.97
N VAL A 283 12.62 -6.37 21.07
CA VAL A 283 12.32 -5.03 21.57
C VAL A 283 13.63 -4.37 21.94
N ALA A 284 13.98 -3.29 21.25
CA ALA A 284 15.05 -2.41 21.70
C ALA A 284 14.61 -1.70 22.99
N GLY A 285 14.83 -2.36 24.14
CA GLY A 285 14.43 -1.84 25.45
C GLY A 285 14.26 -2.88 26.57
N ALA A 286 14.32 -4.18 26.30
CA ALA A 286 14.29 -5.23 27.34
C ALA A 286 15.69 -5.64 27.84
N GLY A 287 16.67 -4.73 27.79
CA GLY A 287 18.04 -4.97 28.22
C GLY A 287 18.61 -3.77 28.95
N ASN A 288 19.00 -4.01 30.21
CA ASN A 288 19.65 -3.13 31.18
C ASN A 288 18.69 -2.28 32.05
N GLN A 289 18.04 -2.97 32.99
CA GLN A 289 18.14 -2.57 34.40
C GLN A 289 19.39 -3.24 34.99
#